data_AF-A0A4Y2J4V7-F1
#
_entry.id   AF-A0A4Y2J4V7-F1
#
_cell.length_a   1.000
_cell.length_b   1.000
_cell.length_c   1.000
_cell.angle_alpha   90.00
_cell.angle_beta   90.00
_cell.angle_gamma   90.00
#
_symmetry.space_group_name_H-M   'P 1'
#
loop_
_entity.id
_entity.type
_entity.pdbx_description
1 polymer ?
#
loop_
_entity_poly.entity_id
_entity_poly.type
_entity_poly.pdbx_seq_one_letter_code
_entity_poly.pdbx_strand_id
1 'polypeptide(L)' 'MPGWRRPRWQCHQMNGFFQDEDDCTKYYFCQNYEWSHYGCPEGLHFNEERSRCESPETAGCDKRYSSSTQMP' A
#
# COMPACT_ATOMS: atom_id res chain seq x y z
N MET A 1 15.76 22.66 14.93
CA MET A 1 15.94 21.19 14.97
C MET A 1 15.60 20.63 13.59
N PRO A 2 16.48 19.83 12.97
CA PRO A 2 16.54 19.63 11.51
C PRO A 2 15.42 18.72 10.98
N GLY A 3 14.87 19.10 9.83
CA GLY A 3 13.70 18.48 9.20
C GLY A 3 13.92 17.05 8.76
N TRP A 4 13.32 16.10 9.48
CA TRP A 4 13.05 14.75 8.99
C TRP A 4 11.79 14.78 8.15
N ARG A 5 11.92 15.20 6.88
CA ARG A 5 10.89 14.92 5.88
C ARG A 5 10.83 13.41 5.71
N ARG A 6 9.81 12.80 6.32
CA ARG A 6 9.53 11.36 6.22
C ARG A 6 9.37 11.00 4.73
N PRO A 7 10.16 10.05 4.19
CA PRO A 7 9.91 9.51 2.86
C PRO A 7 8.45 9.02 2.75
N ARG A 8 7.85 9.08 1.56
CA ARG A 8 6.42 8.77 1.33
C ARG A 8 6.00 7.33 1.70
N TRP A 9 6.94 6.43 1.97
CA TRP A 9 6.71 4.99 2.10
C TRP A 9 7.19 4.40 3.44
N GLN A 10 6.82 5.01 4.58
CA GLN A 10 7.06 4.37 5.90
C GLN A 10 5.84 3.56 6.34
N CYS A 11 6.06 2.29 6.67
CA CYS A 11 5.11 1.48 7.42
C CYS A 11 4.83 2.14 8.77
N HIS A 12 3.65 2.73 8.92
CA HIS A 12 3.18 3.20 10.23
C HIS A 12 2.58 2.06 11.07
N GLN A 13 2.22 0.95 10.41
CA GLN A 13 1.68 -0.26 11.04
C GLN A 13 2.73 -1.38 11.05
N MET A 14 2.69 -2.22 12.09
CA MET A 14 3.64 -3.33 12.25
C MET A 14 3.55 -4.32 11.08
N ASN A 15 2.33 -4.71 10.68
CA ASN A 15 2.09 -5.57 9.52
C ASN A 15 0.89 -5.04 8.72
N GLY A 16 0.95 -5.11 7.39
CA GLY A 16 -0.15 -4.70 6.52
C GLY A 16 0.22 -4.74 5.04
N PHE A 17 -0.78 -4.65 4.17
CA PHE A 17 -0.57 -4.48 2.74
C PHE A 17 -1.21 -3.16 2.31
N PHE A 18 -0.50 -2.41 1.48
CA PHE A 18 -0.93 -1.12 0.98
C PHE A 18 -0.79 -1.11 -0.52
N GLN A 19 -1.83 -0.67 -1.22
CA GLN A 19 -1.73 -0.48 -2.67
C GLN A 19 -0.76 0.67 -3.00
N ASP A 20 -0.06 0.56 -4.13
CA ASP A 20 0.74 1.67 -4.65
C ASP A 20 -0.17 2.65 -5.42
N GLU A 21 -0.08 3.95 -5.09
CA GLU A 21 -0.91 5.01 -5.68
C GLU A 21 -0.46 5.41 -7.11
N ASP A 22 0.81 5.15 -7.44
CA ASP A 22 1.42 5.41 -8.75
C ASP A 22 1.24 4.19 -9.68
N ASP A 23 1.29 2.97 -9.14
CA ASP A 23 1.22 1.69 -9.85
C ASP A 23 0.28 0.71 -9.14
N CYS A 24 -1.00 0.67 -9.51
CA CYS A 24 -1.96 -0.30 -8.94
C CYS A 24 -1.56 -1.77 -9.14
N THR A 25 -0.67 -2.06 -10.09
CA THR A 25 -0.09 -3.40 -10.31
C THR A 25 0.95 -3.78 -9.26
N LYS A 26 1.28 -2.85 -8.37
CA LYS A 26 2.26 -3.03 -7.30
C LYS A 26 1.65 -2.66 -5.96
N TYR A 27 2.26 -3.18 -4.91
CA TYR A 27 1.83 -2.97 -3.56
C TYR A 27 3.00 -3.01 -2.58
N TYR A 28 2.83 -2.30 -1.48
CA TYR A 28 3.74 -2.30 -0.35
C TYR A 28 3.27 -3.31 0.68
N PHE A 29 4.12 -4.28 0.98
CA PHE A 29 3.95 -5.17 2.09
C PHE A 29 4.78 -4.68 3.28
N CYS A 30 4.09 -4.31 4.35
CA CYS A 30 4.70 -3.98 5.62
C CYS A 30 4.76 -5.22 6.50
N GLN A 31 5.96 -5.56 6.98
CA GLN A 31 6.18 -6.61 7.98
C GLN A 31 7.26 -6.16 8.98
N ASN A 32 6.96 -6.22 10.27
CA ASN A 32 7.86 -5.76 11.33
C ASN A 32 8.39 -4.33 11.13
N TYR A 33 7.54 -3.41 10.66
CA TYR A 33 7.91 -2.02 10.27
C TYR A 33 8.84 -1.90 9.05
N GLU A 34 9.16 -3.00 8.39
CA GLU A 34 9.90 -3.03 7.13
C GLU A 34 8.89 -3.09 5.97
N TRP A 35 9.02 -2.18 5.01
CA TRP A 35 8.22 -2.23 3.78
C TRP A 35 8.98 -2.99 2.70
N SER A 36 8.25 -3.75 1.90
CA SER A 36 8.73 -4.46 0.73
C SER A 36 7.80 -4.17 -0.43
N HIS A 37 8.35 -3.90 -1.60
CA HIS A 37 7.57 -3.57 -2.78
C HIS A 37 7.41 -4.81 -3.67
N TYR A 38 6.17 -5.24 -3.89
CA TYR A 38 5.84 -6.42 -4.66
C TYR A 38 4.93 -6.05 -5.83
N GLY A 39 5.08 -6.78 -6.93
CA GLY A 39 4.27 -6.63 -8.13
C GLY A 39 3.33 -7.81 -8.30
N CYS A 40 2.08 -7.53 -8.63
CA CYS A 40 1.12 -8.50 -9.08
C CYS A 40 1.46 -8.95 -10.52
N PRO A 41 1.45 -10.27 -10.80
CA PRO A 41 1.57 -10.78 -12.17
C PRO A 41 0.30 -10.52 -12.98
N GLU A 42 0.40 -10.60 -14.31
CA GLU A 42 -0.73 -10.50 -15.27
C GLU A 42 -1.47 -9.16 -15.35
N GLY A 43 -0.84 -8.05 -14.97
CA GLY A 43 -1.51 -6.73 -15.01
C GLY A 43 -2.70 -6.66 -14.05
N LEU A 44 -2.75 -7.56 -13.07
CA LEU A 44 -3.71 -7.53 -11.98
C LEU A 44 -3.37 -6.37 -11.05
N HIS A 45 -4.39 -5.82 -10.42
CA HIS A 45 -4.28 -4.75 -9.45
C HIS A 45 -4.31 -5.31 -8.04
N PHE A 46 -3.52 -4.72 -7.15
CA PHE A 46 -3.58 -5.11 -5.75
C PHE A 46 -4.85 -4.57 -5.10
N ASN A 47 -5.66 -5.46 -4.56
CA ASN A 47 -6.85 -5.13 -3.79
C ASN A 47 -6.46 -5.05 -2.30
N GLU A 48 -6.45 -3.84 -1.72
CA GLU A 48 -6.14 -3.65 -0.29
C GLU A 48 -7.20 -4.30 0.63
N GLU A 49 -8.48 -4.21 0.27
CA GLU A 49 -9.60 -4.79 1.03
C GLU A 49 -9.47 -6.31 1.14
N ARG A 50 -9.01 -6.95 0.08
CA ARG A 50 -8.85 -8.42 0.01
C ARG A 50 -7.41 -8.88 0.19
N SER A 51 -6.48 -7.93 0.31
CA SER A 51 -5.04 -8.13 0.39
C SER A 51 -4.50 -9.11 -0.66
N ARG A 52 -4.98 -9.02 -1.90
CA ARG A 52 -4.60 -9.92 -3.00
C ARG A 52 -4.64 -9.25 -4.36
N CYS A 53 -3.88 -9.80 -5.31
CA CYS A 53 -3.96 -9.41 -6.71
C CYS A 53 -5.31 -9.84 -7.30
N GLU A 54 -6.04 -8.89 -7.82
CA GLU A 54 -7.36 -9.08 -8.42
C GLU A 54 -7.48 -8.26 -9.71
N SER A 55 -8.51 -8.51 -10.51
CA SER A 55 -8.68 -7.78 -11.76
C SER A 55 -8.91 -6.28 -11.48
N PRO A 56 -8.45 -5.36 -12.34
CA PRO A 56 -8.59 -3.91 -12.11
C PRO A 56 -10.04 -3.45 -11.88
N GLU A 57 -11.01 -4.17 -12.44
CA GLU A 57 -12.46 -3.95 -12.26
C GLU A 57 -12.96 -4.29 -10.85
N THR A 58 -12.29 -5.21 -10.13
CA THR A 58 -12.67 -5.66 -8.78
C THR A 58 -11.73 -5.14 -7.70
N ALA A 59 -10.48 -4.87 -8.05
CA ALA A 59 -9.46 -4.42 -7.12
C ALA A 59 -9.76 -3.04 -6.52
N GLY A 60 -10.60 -2.23 -7.20
CA GLY A 60 -11.04 -0.94 -6.66
C GLY A 60 -9.87 -0.04 -6.27
N CYS A 61 -8.83 0.00 -7.11
CA CYS A 61 -7.67 0.87 -6.93
C CYS A 61 -8.09 2.34 -7.13
N ASP A 62 -8.87 2.83 -6.18
CA ASP A 62 -9.27 4.22 -6.04
C ASP A 62 -8.17 4.92 -5.26
N LYS A 63 -7.59 5.96 -5.85
CA LYS A 63 -6.50 6.81 -5.34
C LYS A 63 -6.92 7.56 -4.07
N ARG A 64 -7.17 6.82 -3.01
CA ARG A 64 -7.59 7.32 -1.71
C ARG A 64 -6.62 6.75 -0.70
N TYR A 65 -5.41 7.32 -0.72
CA TYR A 65 -4.57 7.60 0.44
C TYR A 65 -5.06 6.86 1.68
N SER A 66 -4.61 5.60 1.84
CA SER A 66 -4.87 4.77 3.02
C SER A 66 -4.08 5.33 4.20
N SER A 67 -4.42 6.56 4.56
CA SER A 67 -4.38 7.00 5.93
C SER A 67 -5.55 6.31 6.60
N SER A 68 -5.35 5.05 7.01
CA SER A 68 -6.12 4.47 8.10
C SER A 68 -6.00 5.42 9.28
N THR A 69 -7.00 6.31 9.35
CA THR A 69 -7.70 6.75 10.55
C THR A 69 -6.81 6.82 11.78
N GLN A 70 -6.34 8.03 12.05
CA GLN A 70 -6.30 8.62 13.38
C GLN A 70 -7.09 7.79 14.39
N MET A 71 -6.39 7.05 15.25
CA MET A 71 -6.94 6.67 16.54
C MET A 71 -6.43 7.70 17.57
N PRO A 72 -7.28 8.15 18.51
CA PRO A 72 -7.13 9.38 19.27
C PRO A 72 -5.86 9.50 20.11
#